data_AF-A0AA37XF52-F1
#
_entry.id   AF-A0AA37XF52-F1
#
_cell.length_a   1.000
_cell.length_b   1.000
_cell.length_c   1.000
_cell.angle_alpha   90.00
_cell.angle_beta   90.00
_cell.angle_gamma   90.00
#
_symmetry.space_group_name_H-M   'P 1'
#
loop_
_entity.id
_entity.type
_entity.pdbx_description
1 polymer ?
#
loop_
_entity_poly.entity_id
_entity_poly.type
_entity_poly.pdbx_seq_one_letter_code
_entity_poly.pdbx_strand_id
1 'polypeptide(L)'
;MADNGIKFLSRGGHKLPDDLEDEIAALLGQEWDRPTGPDVGRLSRDTGHAGEQYVEHLLTTVTTDLRGLRIAVDCANGAASEVGPQALREAGADVVVINASPDGRNINEKCGSTHPEQLQATVVASGAAMGVAFDGDADRCLAVDATGTLVDGDQIMGLVARSMQRAGTLAHDTLVVTVMSNLGLLHAMRDAGITVEQTAVGDRYVLERMRSGGFNLGGEQSGHIIMSDHATTGDGVLSALQLAALVATDGPLDRQAATIRRLPQILVNVGGVDRAGASRDTVVLEAVAAAEAALGEDGRVLLRPPGPNRWCASWSRPTRRSAPPSWPVSSPPSSRSDSVSDRRIPLRVEVRDTLAVTGWSLTHGARRGRHGRVLPDDAGPRPAGGRATLDAARPVRVLHDRRVLPAGAERVDRDRARHAVDPR
;
A
#
# COMPACT_ATOMS: atom_id res chain seq x y z
N MET A 1 10.25 15.07 0.75
CA MET A 1 10.72 15.67 2.01
C MET A 1 11.30 14.51 2.82
N ALA A 2 12.27 14.76 3.72
CA ALA A 2 12.79 13.67 4.55
C ALA A 2 11.94 13.64 5.81
N ASP A 3 11.00 12.70 5.85
CA ASP A 3 9.93 12.68 6.82
C ASP A 3 10.24 11.67 7.94
N ASN A 4 9.84 11.98 9.17
CA ASN A 4 9.92 11.08 10.32
C ASN A 4 8.79 11.44 11.30
N GLY A 5 8.41 10.52 12.18
CA GLY A 5 7.30 10.70 13.12
C GLY A 5 7.56 10.03 14.46
N ILE A 6 6.81 10.49 15.49
CA ILE A 6 6.80 9.88 16.82
C ILE A 6 5.36 9.42 17.08
N LYS A 7 5.16 8.12 17.28
CA LYS A 7 3.88 7.51 17.68
C LYS A 7 3.99 7.09 19.14
N PHE A 8 3.00 7.43 19.96
CA PHE A 8 2.95 7.02 21.37
C PHE A 8 1.95 5.88 21.59
N LEU A 9 2.31 4.95 22.48
CA LEU A 9 1.45 3.88 22.96
C LEU A 9 1.35 3.95 24.49
N SER A 10 0.11 3.94 24.97
CA SER A 10 -0.23 3.85 26.39
C SER A 10 -0.12 2.41 26.90
N ARG A 11 -0.21 2.23 28.23
CA ARG A 11 -0.29 0.90 28.87
C ARG A 11 -1.49 0.13 28.28
N GLY A 12 -1.22 -1.09 27.81
CA GLY A 12 -2.20 -1.88 27.04
C GLY A 12 -2.03 -1.79 25.53
N GLY A 13 -1.02 -1.07 25.02
CA GLY A 13 -0.68 -1.03 23.60
C GLY A 13 -1.62 -0.19 22.75
N HIS A 14 -2.28 0.81 23.34
CA HIS A 14 -3.28 1.65 22.66
C HIS A 14 -2.73 3.04 22.37
N LYS A 15 -3.16 3.67 21.27
CA LYS A 15 -2.95 5.11 21.03
C LYS A 15 -3.41 5.96 22.23
N LEU A 16 -2.85 7.15 22.38
CA LEU A 16 -3.23 8.05 23.47
C LEU A 16 -4.68 8.58 23.27
N PRO A 17 -5.41 8.86 24.35
CA PRO A 17 -6.62 9.68 24.33
C PRO A 17 -6.34 11.13 23.87
N ASP A 18 -7.33 11.80 23.25
CA ASP A 18 -7.17 13.18 22.76
C ASP A 18 -6.83 14.18 23.87
N ASP A 19 -7.49 14.04 25.03
CA ASP A 19 -7.26 14.90 26.19
C ASP A 19 -5.83 14.80 26.72
N LEU A 20 -5.20 13.62 26.60
CA LEU A 20 -3.80 13.41 26.93
C LEU A 20 -2.85 13.92 25.82
N GLU A 21 -3.22 13.82 24.55
CA GLU A 21 -2.46 14.44 23.45
C GLU A 21 -2.48 15.98 23.56
N ASP A 22 -3.63 16.56 23.90
CA ASP A 22 -3.82 17.99 24.17
C ASP A 22 -3.03 18.44 25.42
N GLU A 23 -3.00 17.65 26.49
CA GLU A 23 -2.17 17.92 27.68
C GLU A 23 -0.67 17.91 27.33
N ILE A 24 -0.19 16.90 26.60
CA ILE A 24 1.20 16.84 26.12
C ILE A 24 1.51 18.05 25.23
N ALA A 25 0.60 18.42 24.33
CA ALA A 25 0.76 19.57 23.44
C ALA A 25 0.82 20.89 24.22
N ALA A 26 -0.01 21.06 25.26
CA ALA A 26 0.00 22.23 26.13
C ALA A 26 1.32 22.37 26.92
N LEU A 27 1.94 21.26 27.32
CA LEU A 27 3.22 21.23 28.02
C LEU A 27 4.44 21.56 27.12
N LEU A 28 4.30 21.57 25.79
CA LEU A 28 5.41 21.86 24.88
C LEU A 28 5.96 23.28 25.08
N GLY A 29 7.24 23.37 25.43
CA GLY A 29 7.93 24.64 25.65
C GLY A 29 7.73 25.25 27.04
N GLN A 30 7.00 24.58 27.95
CA GLN A 30 6.93 25.01 29.35
C GLN A 30 8.22 24.68 30.13
N GLU A 31 8.52 25.51 31.13
CA GLU A 31 9.55 25.18 32.13
C GLU A 31 8.94 24.31 33.24
N TRP A 32 9.69 23.31 33.70
CA TRP A 32 9.27 22.38 34.75
C TRP A 32 10.48 21.87 35.54
N ASP A 33 10.24 21.43 36.77
CA ASP A 33 11.27 20.90 37.66
C ASP A 33 11.84 19.59 37.12
N ARG A 34 13.11 19.62 36.72
CA ARG A 34 13.80 18.45 36.14
C ARG A 34 14.32 17.54 37.27
N PRO A 35 14.15 16.22 37.17
CA PRO A 35 14.71 15.29 38.15
C PRO A 35 16.24 15.38 38.19
N THR A 36 16.83 15.20 39.38
CA THR A 36 18.28 15.23 39.59
C THR A 36 18.74 14.06 40.46
N GLY A 37 20.04 13.74 40.41
CA GLY A 37 20.63 12.68 41.23
C GLY A 37 19.93 11.32 41.05
N PRO A 38 19.36 10.72 42.12
CA PRO A 38 18.72 9.40 42.06
C PRO A 38 17.38 9.37 41.31
N ASP A 39 16.72 10.52 41.11
CA ASP A 39 15.40 10.62 40.46
C ASP A 39 15.48 10.58 38.93
N VAL A 40 16.69 10.63 38.36
CA VAL A 40 16.92 10.54 36.92
C VAL A 40 16.70 9.10 36.45
N GLY A 41 15.82 8.93 35.45
CA GLY A 41 15.51 7.63 34.86
C GLY A 41 16.75 6.92 34.28
N ARG A 42 16.75 5.58 34.34
CA ARG A 42 17.81 4.73 33.78
C ARG A 42 17.39 4.18 32.43
N LEU A 43 18.34 4.08 31.50
CA LEU A 43 18.14 3.45 30.19
C LEU A 43 18.81 2.07 30.15
N SER A 44 18.00 1.03 29.99
CA SER A 44 18.42 -0.29 29.53
C SER A 44 18.20 -0.42 28.03
N ARG A 45 19.04 -1.19 27.34
CA ARG A 45 18.85 -1.52 25.92
C ARG A 45 18.41 -2.98 25.81
N ASP A 46 17.38 -3.25 25.02
CA ASP A 46 17.15 -4.59 24.52
C ASP A 46 18.26 -4.96 23.53
N THR A 47 18.54 -6.25 23.40
CA THR A 47 19.61 -6.80 22.56
C THR A 47 19.08 -7.71 21.43
N GLY A 48 17.81 -7.52 21.02
CA GLY A 48 17.15 -8.26 19.94
C GLY A 48 16.00 -9.15 20.41
N HIS A 49 15.85 -9.34 21.72
CA HIS A 49 14.89 -10.28 22.29
C HIS A 49 13.43 -9.83 22.10
N ALA A 50 13.19 -8.52 21.99
CA ALA A 50 11.84 -8.00 21.68
C ALA A 50 11.35 -8.42 20.28
N GLY A 51 12.25 -8.54 19.30
CA GLY A 51 11.92 -9.01 17.96
C GLY A 51 11.58 -10.50 17.95
N GLU A 52 12.35 -11.31 18.68
CA GLU A 52 12.10 -12.75 18.87
C GLU A 52 10.73 -12.99 19.55
N GLN A 53 10.45 -12.31 20.66
CA GLN A 53 9.15 -12.42 21.36
C GLN A 53 7.96 -12.00 20.49
N TYR A 54 8.14 -10.99 19.63
CA TYR A 54 7.12 -10.58 18.69
C TYR A 54 6.86 -11.65 17.63
N VAL A 55 7.91 -12.26 17.06
CA VAL A 55 7.78 -13.39 16.14
C VAL A 55 7.12 -14.60 16.82
N GLU A 56 7.54 -14.96 18.04
CA GLU A 56 6.93 -16.04 18.83
C GLU A 56 5.43 -15.79 19.06
N HIS A 57 5.04 -14.57 19.46
CA HIS A 57 3.64 -14.16 19.60
C HIS A 57 2.87 -14.32 18.29
N LEU A 58 3.40 -13.82 17.17
CA LEU A 58 2.76 -13.95 15.86
C LEU A 58 2.54 -15.42 15.46
N LEU A 59 3.50 -16.30 15.73
CA LEU A 59 3.37 -17.73 15.45
C LEU A 59 2.26 -18.40 16.27
N THR A 60 1.91 -17.89 17.45
CA THR A 60 0.74 -18.40 18.20
C THR A 60 -0.59 -18.10 17.51
N THR A 61 -0.65 -17.11 16.60
CA THR A 61 -1.88 -16.71 15.90
C THR A 61 -2.22 -17.60 14.71
N VAL A 62 -1.28 -18.41 14.23
CA VAL A 62 -1.42 -19.23 13.03
C VAL A 62 -1.15 -20.71 13.32
N THR A 63 -2.18 -21.54 13.21
CA THR A 63 -2.07 -23.01 13.38
C THR A 63 -1.75 -23.74 12.07
N THR A 64 -1.79 -23.04 10.94
CA THR A 64 -1.58 -23.62 9.60
C THR A 64 -0.09 -23.59 9.24
N ASP A 65 0.45 -24.77 8.97
CA ASP A 65 1.80 -24.97 8.47
C ASP A 65 1.93 -24.49 7.02
N LEU A 66 2.88 -23.60 6.75
CA LEU A 66 3.11 -22.99 5.43
C LEU A 66 4.10 -23.77 4.56
N ARG A 67 4.53 -24.98 4.97
CA ARG A 67 5.46 -25.82 4.18
C ARG A 67 4.94 -26.09 2.77
N GLY A 68 5.81 -25.81 1.79
CA GLY A 68 5.50 -25.92 0.35
C GLY A 68 4.93 -24.65 -0.26
N LEU A 69 4.57 -23.64 0.54
CA LEU A 69 4.19 -22.33 0.06
C LEU A 69 5.44 -21.46 -0.14
N ARG A 70 5.69 -21.02 -1.38
CA ARG A 70 6.70 -20.00 -1.68
C ARG A 70 6.08 -18.62 -1.64
N ILE A 71 6.67 -17.71 -0.87
CA ILE A 71 6.18 -16.33 -0.67
C ILE A 71 7.30 -15.35 -1.01
N ALA A 72 7.00 -14.36 -1.86
CA ALA A 72 7.88 -13.21 -2.06
C ALA A 72 7.57 -12.11 -1.03
N VAL A 73 8.58 -11.46 -0.46
CA VAL A 73 8.40 -10.47 0.61
C VAL A 73 9.17 -9.20 0.28
N ASP A 74 8.46 -8.08 0.16
CA ASP A 74 9.04 -6.74 0.08
C ASP A 74 8.94 -6.06 1.46
N CYS A 75 10.09 -5.81 2.08
CA CYS A 75 10.16 -5.22 3.42
C CYS A 75 10.34 -3.70 3.42
N ALA A 76 10.26 -3.05 2.25
CA ALA A 76 10.39 -1.60 2.07
C ALA A 76 11.71 -0.96 2.61
N ASN A 77 12.73 -1.77 2.90
CA ASN A 77 13.89 -1.43 3.73
C ASN A 77 13.48 -0.78 5.08
N GLY A 78 12.36 -1.23 5.64
CA GLY A 78 11.75 -0.73 6.87
C GLY A 78 11.87 -1.69 8.05
N ALA A 79 11.04 -1.46 9.07
CA ALA A 79 11.03 -2.21 10.34
C ALA A 79 10.85 -3.73 10.17
N ALA A 80 10.09 -4.17 9.16
CA ALA A 80 9.86 -5.59 8.89
C ALA A 80 11.02 -6.31 8.20
N SER A 81 12.16 -5.65 7.90
CA SER A 81 13.29 -6.24 7.17
C SER A 81 13.84 -7.53 7.79
N GLU A 82 13.77 -7.67 9.11
CA GLU A 82 14.19 -8.87 9.84
C GLU A 82 12.98 -9.73 10.21
N VAL A 83 12.06 -9.18 11.02
CA VAL A 83 10.92 -9.94 11.61
C VAL A 83 9.91 -10.46 10.58
N GLY A 84 9.67 -9.75 9.48
CA GLY A 84 8.70 -10.15 8.46
C GLY A 84 9.10 -11.44 7.74
N PRO A 85 10.29 -11.51 7.12
CA PRO A 85 10.84 -12.73 6.56
C PRO A 85 11.07 -13.83 7.59
N GLN A 86 11.42 -13.50 8.84
CA GLN A 86 11.62 -14.48 9.90
C GLN A 86 10.31 -15.21 10.24
N ALA A 87 9.25 -14.47 10.56
CA ALA A 87 7.97 -15.04 10.95
C ALA A 87 7.37 -15.98 9.87
N LEU A 88 7.47 -15.60 8.59
CA LEU A 88 7.00 -16.43 7.48
C LEU A 88 7.83 -17.72 7.30
N ARG A 89 9.16 -17.68 7.53
CA ARG A 89 10.02 -18.87 7.49
C ARG A 89 9.76 -19.80 8.67
N GLU A 90 9.58 -19.26 9.87
CA GLU A 90 9.30 -20.06 11.07
C GLU A 90 7.90 -20.69 11.04
N ALA A 91 6.93 -20.04 10.39
CA ALA A 91 5.65 -20.64 10.01
C ALA A 91 5.75 -21.70 8.89
N GLY A 92 6.93 -21.92 8.30
CA GLY A 92 7.24 -23.02 7.37
C GLY A 92 7.41 -22.65 5.89
N ALA A 93 7.26 -21.38 5.51
CA ALA A 93 7.27 -20.96 4.10
C ALA A 93 8.69 -20.88 3.49
N ASP A 94 8.77 -21.06 2.16
CA ASP A 94 9.97 -20.74 1.37
C ASP A 94 9.94 -19.25 0.98
N VAL A 95 10.82 -18.44 1.57
CA VAL A 95 10.71 -16.98 1.53
C VAL A 95 11.76 -16.31 0.64
N VAL A 96 11.31 -15.70 -0.45
CA VAL A 96 12.10 -14.90 -1.38
C VAL A 96 12.03 -13.43 -0.96
N VAL A 97 13.10 -12.89 -0.38
CA VAL A 97 13.12 -11.52 0.17
C VAL A 97 13.69 -10.52 -0.83
N ILE A 98 13.03 -9.37 -0.95
CA ILE A 98 13.54 -8.15 -1.58
C ILE A 98 13.43 -6.98 -0.60
N ASN A 99 14.25 -5.95 -0.81
CA ASN A 99 14.18 -4.68 -0.06
C ASN A 99 14.18 -4.88 1.46
N ALA A 100 15.14 -5.67 1.95
CA ALA A 100 15.38 -5.95 3.37
C ALA A 100 16.85 -5.68 3.75
N SER A 101 17.43 -4.62 3.16
CA SER A 101 18.80 -4.21 3.39
C SER A 101 18.84 -2.70 3.70
N PRO A 102 18.30 -2.27 4.86
CA PRO A 102 18.26 -0.86 5.22
C PRO A 102 19.66 -0.25 5.37
N ASP A 103 19.88 0.89 4.73
CA ASP A 103 21.09 1.70 4.87
C ASP A 103 20.85 3.03 5.63
N GLY A 104 19.62 3.21 6.15
CA GLY A 104 19.15 4.42 6.79
C GLY A 104 18.72 5.54 5.82
N ARG A 105 18.67 5.27 4.51
CA ARG A 105 18.31 6.23 3.45
C ARG A 105 17.34 5.66 2.41
N ASN A 106 17.37 4.35 2.20
CA ASN A 106 16.61 3.61 1.18
C ASN A 106 15.21 3.11 1.60
N ILE A 107 14.68 3.58 2.73
CA ILE A 107 13.33 3.22 3.21
C ILE A 107 12.26 3.74 2.26
N ASN A 108 11.30 2.88 1.89
CA ASN A 108 10.24 3.11 0.91
C ASN A 108 10.73 3.60 -0.48
N GLU A 109 12.02 3.50 -0.81
CA GLU A 109 12.54 3.98 -2.09
C GLU A 109 12.12 3.05 -3.24
N LYS A 110 10.97 3.34 -3.87
CA LYS A 110 10.38 2.57 -4.99
C LYS A 110 10.15 1.09 -4.64
N CYS A 111 9.84 0.83 -3.38
CA CYS A 111 9.56 -0.48 -2.81
C CYS A 111 8.41 -0.39 -1.80
N GLY A 112 7.99 -1.56 -1.29
CA GLY A 112 6.94 -1.67 -0.28
C GLY A 112 5.53 -1.48 -0.83
N SER A 113 4.55 -1.39 0.08
CA SER A 113 3.12 -1.39 -0.24
C SER A 113 2.69 -0.22 -1.15
N THR A 114 3.40 0.91 -1.13
CA THR A 114 3.13 2.05 -2.03
C THR A 114 3.74 1.89 -3.43
N HIS A 115 4.68 0.97 -3.62
CA HIS A 115 5.40 0.72 -4.88
C HIS A 115 5.58 -0.80 -5.12
N PRO A 116 4.48 -1.54 -5.35
CA PRO A 116 4.49 -3.00 -5.40
C PRO A 116 5.06 -3.57 -6.71
N GLU A 117 5.46 -2.74 -7.69
CA GLU A 117 5.82 -3.20 -9.03
C GLU A 117 7.01 -4.18 -9.03
N GLN A 118 7.97 -3.98 -8.13
CA GLN A 118 9.11 -4.89 -7.96
C GLN A 118 8.68 -6.23 -7.34
N LEU A 119 7.76 -6.21 -6.37
CA LEU A 119 7.18 -7.43 -5.80
C LEU A 119 6.39 -8.20 -6.86
N GLN A 120 5.57 -7.53 -7.66
CA GLN A 120 4.79 -8.14 -8.75
C GLN A 120 5.69 -8.88 -9.75
N ALA A 121 6.80 -8.26 -10.18
CA ALA A 121 7.79 -8.91 -11.02
C ALA A 121 8.48 -10.09 -10.31
N THR A 122 8.76 -9.96 -9.02
CA THR A 122 9.46 -10.99 -8.21
C THR A 122 8.60 -12.23 -7.98
N VAL A 123 7.30 -12.08 -7.72
CA VAL A 123 6.35 -13.21 -7.57
C VAL A 123 6.34 -14.06 -8.83
N VAL A 124 6.13 -13.43 -10.00
CA VAL A 124 6.09 -14.11 -11.30
C VAL A 124 7.45 -14.74 -11.64
N ALA A 125 8.56 -14.03 -11.41
CA ALA A 125 9.90 -14.52 -11.75
C ALA A 125 10.39 -15.67 -10.85
N SER A 126 9.98 -15.70 -9.58
CA SER A 126 10.37 -16.74 -8.61
C SER A 126 9.41 -17.93 -8.57
N GLY A 127 8.26 -17.84 -9.23
CA GLY A 127 7.18 -18.83 -9.13
C GLY A 127 6.57 -18.89 -7.73
N ALA A 128 6.52 -17.76 -7.01
CA ALA A 128 5.89 -17.69 -5.70
C ALA A 128 4.36 -17.83 -5.84
N ALA A 129 3.73 -18.48 -4.87
CA ALA A 129 2.27 -18.65 -4.83
C ALA A 129 1.55 -17.35 -4.47
N MET A 130 2.25 -16.47 -3.75
CA MET A 130 1.84 -15.10 -3.43
C MET A 130 3.07 -14.25 -3.12
N GLY A 131 2.87 -12.94 -3.04
CA GLY A 131 3.80 -12.01 -2.42
C GLY A 131 3.10 -11.12 -1.40
N VAL A 132 3.87 -10.53 -0.49
CA VAL A 132 3.42 -9.51 0.48
C VAL A 132 4.39 -8.33 0.49
N ALA A 133 3.83 -7.12 0.59
CA ALA A 133 4.56 -5.86 0.67
C ALA A 133 4.16 -5.10 1.93
N PHE A 134 5.15 -4.81 2.77
CA PHE A 134 5.00 -3.95 3.94
C PHE A 134 5.28 -2.49 3.60
N ASP A 135 4.94 -1.56 4.50
CA ASP A 135 5.50 -0.21 4.51
C ASP A 135 6.63 -0.04 5.55
N GLY A 136 7.21 1.16 5.60
CA GLY A 136 8.44 1.45 6.33
C GLY A 136 8.40 1.14 7.84
N ASP A 137 7.25 1.25 8.49
CA ASP A 137 7.02 0.85 9.88
C ASP A 137 6.09 -0.36 10.05
N ALA A 138 5.73 -1.00 8.92
CA ALA A 138 5.01 -2.27 8.83
C ALA A 138 3.61 -2.31 9.50
N ASP A 139 2.93 -1.16 9.62
CA ASP A 139 1.51 -1.13 10.02
C ASP A 139 0.55 -1.52 8.88
N ARG A 140 1.08 -1.75 7.66
CA ARG A 140 0.33 -2.19 6.49
C ARG A 140 0.89 -3.44 5.83
N CYS A 141 -0.02 -4.23 5.25
CA CYS A 141 0.30 -5.28 4.29
C CYS A 141 -0.62 -5.19 3.08
N LEU A 142 -0.03 -5.12 1.89
CA LEU A 142 -0.69 -5.45 0.63
C LEU A 142 -0.13 -6.75 0.08
N ALA A 143 -0.90 -7.47 -0.73
CA ALA A 143 -0.49 -8.76 -1.28
C ALA A 143 -0.47 -8.76 -2.80
N VAL A 144 0.14 -9.78 -3.38
CA VAL A 144 0.21 -10.04 -4.81
C VAL A 144 -0.08 -11.52 -5.04
N ASP A 145 -0.94 -11.86 -6.00
CA ASP A 145 -1.21 -13.26 -6.35
C ASP A 145 -0.14 -13.87 -7.28
N ALA A 146 -0.19 -15.19 -7.50
CA ALA A 146 0.74 -15.90 -8.39
C ALA A 146 0.79 -15.40 -9.85
N THR A 147 -0.20 -14.59 -10.28
CA THR A 147 -0.22 -13.96 -11.63
C THR A 147 0.53 -12.62 -11.67
N GLY A 148 0.94 -12.10 -10.51
CA GLY A 148 1.48 -10.75 -10.37
C GLY A 148 0.40 -9.69 -10.19
N THR A 149 -0.86 -10.06 -9.92
CA THR A 149 -1.94 -9.09 -9.72
C THR A 149 -1.96 -8.61 -8.26
N LEU A 150 -2.07 -7.30 -8.06
CA LEU A 150 -2.16 -6.68 -6.72
C LEU A 150 -3.51 -7.04 -6.06
N VAL A 151 -3.43 -7.43 -4.79
CA VAL A 151 -4.55 -7.72 -3.89
C VAL A 151 -4.54 -6.64 -2.80
N ASP A 152 -5.57 -5.78 -2.80
CA ASP A 152 -5.62 -4.62 -1.89
C ASP A 152 -6.16 -4.97 -0.49
N GLY A 153 -6.08 -4.02 0.45
CA GLY A 153 -6.50 -4.24 1.83
C GLY A 153 -7.97 -4.62 1.97
N ASP A 154 -8.84 -4.14 1.06
CA ASP A 154 -10.26 -4.53 1.05
C ASP A 154 -10.43 -6.01 0.71
N GLN A 155 -9.67 -6.51 -0.28
CA GLN A 155 -9.67 -7.92 -0.63
C GLN A 155 -9.12 -8.80 0.50
N ILE A 156 -8.02 -8.39 1.14
CA ILE A 156 -7.44 -9.13 2.29
C ILE A 156 -8.44 -9.18 3.45
N MET A 157 -9.02 -8.05 3.85
CA MET A 157 -10.05 -8.00 4.90
C MET A 157 -11.25 -8.88 4.58
N GLY A 158 -11.74 -8.87 3.33
CA GLY A 158 -12.87 -9.69 2.90
C GLY A 158 -12.59 -11.21 2.95
N LEU A 159 -11.35 -11.62 2.69
CA LEU A 159 -10.94 -13.03 2.82
C LEU A 159 -10.83 -13.45 4.29
N VAL A 160 -10.17 -12.64 5.12
CA VAL A 160 -10.04 -12.90 6.56
C VAL A 160 -11.40 -12.92 7.24
N ALA A 161 -12.27 -11.94 6.98
CA ALA A 161 -13.64 -11.88 7.52
C ALA A 161 -14.44 -13.14 7.19
N ARG A 162 -14.44 -13.58 5.92
CA ARG A 162 -15.13 -14.80 5.50
C ARG A 162 -14.54 -16.06 6.11
N SER A 163 -13.24 -16.08 6.43
CA SER A 163 -12.63 -17.22 7.12
C SER A 163 -13.03 -17.27 8.59
N MET A 164 -12.91 -16.14 9.30
CA MET A 164 -13.33 -15.98 10.69
C MET A 164 -14.83 -16.28 10.86
N GLN A 165 -15.68 -15.86 9.92
CA GLN A 165 -17.12 -16.20 9.92
C GLN A 165 -17.34 -17.72 9.80
N ARG A 166 -16.65 -18.41 8.88
CA ARG A 166 -16.73 -19.89 8.74
C ARG A 166 -16.23 -20.62 9.99
N ALA A 167 -15.25 -20.05 10.69
CA ALA A 167 -14.71 -20.58 11.95
C ALA A 167 -15.57 -20.24 13.18
N GLY A 168 -16.59 -19.36 13.04
CA GLY A 168 -17.38 -18.86 14.17
C GLY A 168 -16.61 -17.89 15.09
N THR A 169 -15.52 -17.28 14.60
CA THR A 169 -14.65 -16.36 15.35
C THR A 169 -14.81 -14.90 14.95
N LEU A 170 -15.58 -14.56 13.90
CA LEU A 170 -15.86 -13.16 13.55
C LEU A 170 -16.87 -12.58 14.54
N ALA A 171 -16.44 -11.62 15.37
CA ALA A 171 -17.29 -11.05 16.40
C ALA A 171 -18.50 -10.33 15.76
N HIS A 172 -19.70 -10.74 16.18
CA HIS A 172 -20.99 -10.24 15.69
C HIS A 172 -21.17 -10.36 14.16
N ASP A 173 -20.48 -11.29 13.49
CA ASP A 173 -20.43 -11.42 12.03
C ASP A 173 -20.18 -10.07 11.32
N THR A 174 -19.35 -9.20 11.92
CA THR A 174 -19.19 -7.80 11.51
C THR A 174 -17.74 -7.45 11.16
N LEU A 175 -17.55 -6.78 10.03
CA LEU A 175 -16.30 -6.19 9.58
C LEU A 175 -16.38 -4.66 9.66
N VAL A 176 -15.41 -4.00 10.31
CA VAL A 176 -15.33 -2.54 10.36
C VAL A 176 -14.40 -2.01 9.27
N VAL A 177 -14.89 -1.09 8.42
CA VAL A 177 -14.08 -0.43 7.39
C VAL A 177 -14.29 1.07 7.40
N THR A 178 -13.51 1.81 6.60
CA THR A 178 -13.80 3.23 6.34
C THR A 178 -14.71 3.38 5.12
N VAL A 179 -15.35 4.53 4.98
CA VAL A 179 -16.14 4.90 3.79
C VAL A 179 -15.37 4.85 2.45
N MET A 180 -14.04 4.73 2.47
CA MET A 180 -13.21 4.62 1.25
C MET A 180 -13.21 3.21 0.63
N SER A 181 -13.53 2.18 1.41
CA SER A 181 -13.49 0.80 0.95
C SER A 181 -14.38 0.58 -0.27
N ASN A 182 -13.87 -0.21 -1.20
CA ASN A 182 -14.47 -0.44 -2.50
C ASN A 182 -15.85 -1.10 -2.34
N LEU A 183 -16.83 -0.64 -3.11
CA LEU A 183 -18.20 -1.19 -3.09
C LEU A 183 -18.24 -2.71 -3.40
N GLY A 184 -17.24 -3.24 -4.11
CA GLY A 184 -17.06 -4.68 -4.31
C GLY A 184 -16.87 -5.49 -3.02
N LEU A 185 -16.21 -4.92 -2.00
CA LEU A 185 -16.11 -5.54 -0.67
C LEU A 185 -17.48 -5.56 0.02
N LEU A 186 -18.19 -4.42 0.02
CA LEU A 186 -19.50 -4.29 0.64
C LEU A 186 -20.51 -5.29 0.04
N HIS A 187 -20.45 -5.52 -1.28
CA HIS A 187 -21.26 -6.54 -1.95
C HIS A 187 -20.84 -7.96 -1.53
N ALA A 188 -19.55 -8.29 -1.55
CA ALA A 188 -19.06 -9.61 -1.17
C ALA A 188 -19.33 -9.97 0.30
N MET A 189 -19.33 -8.99 1.21
CA MET A 189 -19.70 -9.18 2.62
C MET A 189 -21.22 -9.38 2.76
N ARG A 190 -22.03 -8.57 2.09
CA ARG A 190 -23.50 -8.73 2.05
C ARG A 190 -23.89 -10.13 1.54
N ASP A 191 -23.27 -10.59 0.46
CA ASP A 191 -23.51 -11.92 -0.13
C ASP A 191 -23.05 -13.07 0.79
N ALA A 192 -22.08 -12.81 1.68
CA ALA A 192 -21.64 -13.74 2.72
C ALA A 192 -22.46 -13.65 4.02
N GLY A 193 -23.41 -12.71 4.13
CA GLY A 193 -24.14 -12.44 5.37
C GLY A 193 -23.30 -11.75 6.47
N ILE A 194 -22.19 -11.13 6.09
CA ILE A 194 -21.32 -10.34 6.97
C ILE A 194 -21.79 -8.89 6.99
N THR A 195 -22.01 -8.34 8.18
CA THR A 195 -22.35 -6.94 8.39
C THR A 195 -21.12 -6.07 8.17
N VAL A 196 -21.29 -4.91 7.52
CA VAL A 196 -20.18 -3.95 7.30
C VAL A 196 -20.50 -2.63 7.98
N GLU A 197 -19.70 -2.30 9.00
CA GLU A 197 -19.74 -1.04 9.73
C GLU A 197 -18.79 -0.05 9.06
N GLN A 198 -19.31 1.11 8.63
CA GLN A 198 -18.51 2.12 7.92
C GLN A 198 -18.20 3.33 8.81
N THR A 199 -16.92 3.69 8.87
CA THR A 199 -16.38 4.78 9.68
C THR A 199 -15.82 5.93 8.84
N ALA A 200 -15.56 7.06 9.48
CA ALA A 200 -14.72 8.10 8.89
C ALA A 200 -13.30 7.56 8.61
N VAL A 201 -12.56 8.22 7.73
CA VAL A 201 -11.26 7.72 7.24
C VAL A 201 -10.14 8.00 8.22
N GLY A 202 -9.28 7.00 8.44
CA GLY A 202 -8.23 6.98 9.44
C GLY A 202 -8.43 5.85 10.45
N ASP A 203 -7.37 5.06 10.64
CA ASP A 203 -7.24 3.95 11.59
C ASP A 203 -7.93 4.15 12.97
N ARG A 204 -7.87 5.38 13.50
CA ARG A 204 -8.48 5.77 14.77
C ARG A 204 -9.99 5.51 14.80
N TYR A 205 -10.73 5.96 13.78
CA TYR A 205 -12.19 5.80 13.75
C TYR A 205 -12.59 4.33 13.59
N VAL A 206 -11.79 3.55 12.85
CA VAL A 206 -11.93 2.10 12.76
C VAL A 206 -11.79 1.47 14.15
N LEU A 207 -10.70 1.79 14.86
CA LEU A 207 -10.40 1.25 16.19
C LEU A 207 -11.42 1.66 17.26
N GLU A 208 -11.91 2.91 17.22
CA GLU A 208 -13.00 3.41 18.08
C GLU A 208 -14.32 2.68 17.80
N ARG A 209 -14.67 2.43 16.53
CA ARG A 209 -15.88 1.67 16.17
C ARG A 209 -15.76 0.20 16.57
N MET A 210 -14.60 -0.43 16.34
CA MET A 210 -14.31 -1.81 16.78
C MET A 210 -14.51 -1.94 18.29
N ARG A 211 -13.87 -1.07 19.10
CA ARG A 211 -14.01 -1.09 20.57
C ARG A 211 -15.43 -0.86 21.06
N SER A 212 -16.12 0.15 20.51
CA SER A 212 -17.49 0.49 20.92
C SER A 212 -18.53 -0.54 20.48
N GLY A 213 -18.25 -1.34 19.44
CA GLY A 213 -19.11 -2.41 18.95
C GLY A 213 -18.74 -3.82 19.42
N GLY A 214 -17.59 -4.00 20.06
CA GLY A 214 -17.07 -5.34 20.41
C GLY A 214 -16.60 -6.15 19.20
N PHE A 215 -16.20 -5.49 18.10
CA PHE A 215 -15.77 -6.15 16.87
C PHE A 215 -14.27 -6.43 16.87
N ASN A 216 -13.87 -7.58 16.32
CA ASN A 216 -12.47 -8.05 16.34
C ASN A 216 -11.72 -7.92 15.01
N LEU A 217 -12.38 -7.54 13.92
CA LEU A 217 -11.75 -7.31 12.62
C LEU A 217 -12.15 -5.95 12.01
N GLY A 218 -11.15 -5.21 11.52
CA GLY A 218 -11.38 -4.03 10.70
C GLY A 218 -10.13 -3.42 10.08
N GLY A 219 -10.28 -2.41 9.24
CA GLY A 219 -9.13 -1.75 8.60
C GLY A 219 -9.44 -0.80 7.45
N GLU A 220 -8.42 -0.55 6.63
CA GLU A 220 -8.44 0.35 5.48
C GLU A 220 -7.91 -0.33 4.20
N GLN A 221 -8.40 0.10 3.03
CA GLN A 221 -7.96 -0.38 1.70
C GLN A 221 -6.43 -0.29 1.48
N SER A 222 -5.75 0.61 2.21
CA SER A 222 -4.29 0.77 2.22
C SER A 222 -3.51 -0.43 2.78
N GLY A 223 -4.19 -1.42 3.36
CA GLY A 223 -3.57 -2.59 3.97
C GLY A 223 -3.32 -2.46 5.47
N HIS A 224 -3.76 -1.36 6.10
CA HIS A 224 -3.77 -1.23 7.56
C HIS A 224 -4.94 -2.06 8.11
N ILE A 225 -4.64 -3.25 8.64
CA ILE A 225 -5.65 -4.25 9.05
C ILE A 225 -5.43 -4.62 10.51
N ILE A 226 -6.49 -4.52 11.30
CA ILE A 226 -6.54 -4.70 12.75
C ILE A 226 -7.29 -6.00 13.05
N MET A 227 -6.63 -6.91 13.77
CA MET A 227 -7.21 -8.15 14.29
C MET A 227 -7.06 -8.13 15.82
N SER A 228 -8.09 -7.65 16.52
CA SER A 228 -7.95 -7.23 17.93
C SER A 228 -7.77 -8.36 18.93
N ASP A 229 -7.99 -9.61 18.51
CA ASP A 229 -7.70 -10.81 19.29
C ASP A 229 -6.18 -11.07 19.41
N HIS A 230 -5.38 -10.38 18.59
CA HIS A 230 -3.93 -10.61 18.46
C HIS A 230 -3.09 -9.34 18.53
N ALA A 231 -3.60 -8.21 18.01
CA ALA A 231 -2.88 -6.94 17.94
C ALA A 231 -3.79 -5.73 18.23
N THR A 232 -3.26 -4.72 18.90
CA THR A 232 -4.02 -3.54 19.36
C THR A 232 -4.01 -2.37 18.37
N THR A 233 -3.39 -2.55 17.22
CA THR A 233 -3.19 -1.62 16.10
C THR A 233 -3.11 -2.43 14.80
N GLY A 234 -3.06 -1.76 13.64
CA GLY A 234 -2.78 -2.45 12.38
C GLY A 234 -1.39 -3.10 12.38
N ASP A 235 -1.31 -4.33 11.91
CA ASP A 235 -0.08 -5.12 11.87
C ASP A 235 0.04 -5.82 10.50
N GLY A 236 1.05 -5.42 9.73
CA GLY A 236 1.30 -5.97 8.41
C GLY A 236 1.78 -7.42 8.43
N VAL A 237 2.66 -7.79 9.37
CA VAL A 237 3.26 -9.14 9.41
C VAL A 237 2.23 -10.17 9.87
N LEU A 238 1.40 -9.83 10.86
CA LEU A 238 0.22 -10.61 11.25
C LEU A 238 -0.73 -10.80 10.05
N SER A 239 -1.04 -9.72 9.32
CA SER A 239 -1.90 -9.77 8.14
C SER A 239 -1.33 -10.67 7.04
N ALA A 240 -0.02 -10.65 6.82
CA ALA A 240 0.66 -11.54 5.88
C ALA A 240 0.59 -13.01 6.30
N LEU A 241 0.81 -13.33 7.57
CA LEU A 241 0.71 -14.69 8.11
C LEU A 241 -0.72 -15.25 7.98
N GLN A 242 -1.71 -14.47 8.40
CA GLN A 242 -3.12 -14.87 8.32
C GLN A 242 -3.54 -15.10 6.86
N LEU A 243 -3.16 -14.21 5.93
CA LEU A 243 -3.42 -14.41 4.51
C LEU A 243 -2.69 -15.65 3.94
N ALA A 244 -1.43 -15.89 4.32
CA ALA A 244 -0.69 -17.06 3.88
C ALA A 244 -1.32 -18.38 4.39
N ALA A 245 -1.86 -18.39 5.62
CA ALA A 245 -2.63 -19.50 6.16
C ALA A 245 -3.90 -19.78 5.35
N LEU A 246 -4.62 -18.74 4.89
CA LEU A 246 -5.74 -18.91 3.96
C LEU A 246 -5.30 -19.47 2.61
N VAL A 247 -4.15 -19.06 2.07
CA VAL A 247 -3.64 -19.60 0.79
C VAL A 247 -3.23 -21.07 0.92
N ALA A 248 -2.62 -21.44 2.04
CA ALA A 248 -2.27 -22.84 2.35
C ALA A 248 -3.52 -23.73 2.56
N THR A 249 -4.60 -23.18 3.13
CA THR A 249 -5.81 -23.94 3.51
C THR A 249 -6.87 -23.99 2.39
N ASP A 250 -7.23 -22.83 1.82
CA ASP A 250 -8.36 -22.66 0.90
C ASP A 250 -7.92 -22.61 -0.59
N GLY A 251 -6.62 -22.60 -0.88
CA GLY A 251 -6.06 -22.65 -2.24
C GLY A 251 -5.55 -21.31 -2.77
N PRO A 252 -5.31 -21.17 -4.09
CA PRO A 252 -4.48 -20.09 -4.62
C PRO A 252 -5.16 -18.71 -4.53
N LEU A 253 -4.34 -17.69 -4.24
CA LEU A 253 -4.79 -16.34 -3.88
C LEU A 253 -5.59 -15.65 -5.01
N ASP A 254 -5.27 -15.91 -6.28
CA ASP A 254 -5.97 -15.36 -7.44
C ASP A 254 -7.47 -15.70 -7.42
N ARG A 255 -7.80 -16.97 -7.14
CA ARG A 255 -9.17 -17.46 -7.06
C ARG A 255 -9.90 -16.94 -5.84
N GLN A 256 -9.20 -16.85 -4.70
CA GLN A 256 -9.75 -16.30 -3.47
C GLN A 256 -10.09 -14.81 -3.65
N ALA A 257 -9.10 -14.00 -4.03
CA ALA A 257 -9.23 -12.55 -4.20
C ALA A 257 -10.27 -12.18 -5.28
N ALA A 258 -10.46 -13.00 -6.31
CA ALA A 258 -11.51 -12.81 -7.31
C ALA A 258 -12.95 -12.90 -6.76
N THR A 259 -13.15 -13.52 -5.58
CA THR A 259 -14.46 -13.52 -4.90
C THR A 259 -14.80 -12.15 -4.31
N ILE A 260 -13.80 -11.34 -3.98
CA ILE A 260 -13.98 -9.94 -3.56
C ILE A 260 -13.77 -9.05 -4.80
N ARG A 261 -14.75 -9.04 -5.69
CA ARG A 261 -14.63 -8.38 -7.00
C ARG A 261 -14.58 -6.85 -6.86
N ARG A 262 -13.36 -6.30 -6.85
CA ARG A 262 -13.10 -4.86 -6.92
C ARG A 262 -13.84 -4.22 -8.11
N LEU A 263 -14.69 -3.25 -7.82
CA LEU A 263 -15.34 -2.41 -8.83
C LEU A 263 -14.36 -1.29 -9.27
N PRO A 264 -14.41 -0.84 -10.54
CA PRO A 264 -13.67 0.33 -10.98
C PRO A 264 -13.93 1.52 -10.06
N GLN A 265 -12.87 2.11 -9.50
CA GLN A 265 -12.95 3.21 -8.55
C GLN A 265 -12.00 4.33 -9.00
N ILE A 266 -12.54 5.51 -9.27
CA ILE A 266 -11.75 6.69 -9.66
C ILE A 266 -11.77 7.66 -8.48
N LEU A 267 -10.60 8.15 -8.06
CA LEU A 267 -10.45 9.18 -7.03
C LEU A 267 -9.90 10.47 -7.64
N VAL A 268 -10.69 11.55 -7.58
CA VAL A 268 -10.30 12.88 -8.09
C VAL A 268 -10.00 13.81 -6.92
N ASN A 269 -8.78 14.36 -6.89
CA ASN A 269 -8.35 15.34 -5.92
C ASN A 269 -8.55 16.78 -6.44
N VAL A 270 -9.45 17.56 -5.81
CA VAL A 270 -9.73 18.95 -6.19
C VAL A 270 -9.08 19.93 -5.20
N GLY A 271 -8.37 20.93 -5.71
CA GLY A 271 -7.70 21.98 -4.94
C GLY A 271 -8.42 23.34 -5.06
N GLY A 272 -8.17 24.25 -4.11
CA GLY A 272 -8.65 25.64 -4.18
C GLY A 272 -10.15 25.84 -3.89
N VAL A 273 -10.82 24.87 -3.26
CA VAL A 273 -12.26 24.90 -2.97
C VAL A 273 -12.51 25.15 -1.48
N ASP A 274 -13.49 25.98 -1.15
CA ASP A 274 -13.99 26.17 0.23
C ASP A 274 -14.47 24.84 0.81
N ARG A 275 -13.82 24.41 1.90
CA ARG A 275 -14.06 23.12 2.56
C ARG A 275 -15.39 23.04 3.30
N ALA A 276 -15.87 24.17 3.83
CA ALA A 276 -17.16 24.21 4.49
C ALA A 276 -18.29 24.39 3.46
N GLY A 277 -18.08 25.30 2.50
CA GLY A 277 -19.07 25.68 1.49
C GLY A 277 -19.51 24.54 0.57
N ALA A 278 -18.61 23.73 0.00
CA ALA A 278 -19.01 22.77 -1.04
C ALA A 278 -19.90 21.62 -0.54
N SER A 279 -19.96 21.37 0.76
CA SER A 279 -20.94 20.43 1.36
C SER A 279 -22.37 20.99 1.44
N ARG A 280 -22.54 22.28 1.17
CA ARG A 280 -23.80 23.04 1.23
C ARG A 280 -24.13 23.73 -0.10
N ASP A 281 -23.24 23.64 -1.08
CA ASP A 281 -23.43 24.22 -2.40
C ASP A 281 -24.49 23.43 -3.17
N THR A 282 -25.58 24.10 -3.54
CA THR A 282 -26.74 23.46 -4.18
C THR A 282 -26.37 22.81 -5.52
N VAL A 283 -25.45 23.40 -6.29
CA VAL A 283 -25.03 22.85 -7.60
C VAL A 283 -24.23 21.56 -7.39
N VAL A 284 -23.38 21.51 -6.35
CA VAL A 284 -22.64 20.30 -5.98
C VAL A 284 -23.60 19.21 -5.50
N LEU A 285 -24.56 19.54 -4.63
CA LEU A 285 -25.52 18.57 -4.09
C LEU A 285 -26.46 18.02 -5.17
N GLU A 286 -26.97 18.86 -6.07
CA GLU A 286 -27.78 18.42 -7.22
C GLU A 286 -26.99 17.50 -8.16
N ALA A 287 -25.71 17.83 -8.43
CA ALA A 287 -24.84 16.99 -9.26
C ALA A 287 -24.54 15.62 -8.61
N VAL A 288 -24.34 15.58 -7.29
CA VAL A 288 -24.18 14.33 -6.54
C VAL A 288 -25.46 13.49 -6.61
N ALA A 289 -26.62 14.07 -6.28
CA ALA A 289 -27.90 13.36 -6.30
C ALA A 289 -28.25 12.83 -7.71
N ALA A 290 -27.96 13.59 -8.77
CA ALA A 290 -28.15 13.13 -10.15
C ALA A 290 -27.20 11.96 -10.51
N ALA A 291 -25.95 11.99 -10.02
CA ALA A 291 -24.98 10.93 -10.24
C ALA A 291 -25.31 9.65 -9.44
N GLU A 292 -25.83 9.78 -8.22
CA GLU A 292 -26.34 8.67 -7.39
C GLU A 292 -27.58 8.04 -8.04
N ALA A 293 -28.54 8.84 -8.49
CA ALA A 293 -29.72 8.36 -9.21
C ALA A 293 -29.38 7.63 -10.52
N ALA A 294 -28.33 8.07 -11.23
CA ALA A 294 -27.84 7.42 -12.45
C ALA A 294 -27.02 6.14 -12.19
N LEU A 295 -26.56 5.93 -10.95
CA LEU A 295 -25.86 4.73 -10.50
C LEU A 295 -26.80 3.64 -9.98
N GLY A 296 -27.82 4.05 -9.21
CA GLY A 296 -28.66 3.14 -8.43
C GLY A 296 -27.85 2.37 -7.36
N GLU A 297 -28.43 1.27 -6.88
CA GLU A 297 -27.86 0.42 -5.82
C GLU A 297 -26.48 -0.19 -6.15
N ASP A 298 -26.14 -0.28 -7.44
CA ASP A 298 -24.92 -0.93 -7.94
C ASP A 298 -23.68 -0.02 -7.92
N GLY A 299 -23.82 1.26 -7.59
CA GLY A 299 -22.71 2.20 -7.58
C GLY A 299 -22.80 3.26 -6.50
N ARG A 300 -21.70 3.99 -6.30
CA ARG A 300 -21.60 4.99 -5.23
C ARG A 300 -20.87 6.24 -5.69
N VAL A 301 -21.38 7.40 -5.28
CA VAL A 301 -20.60 8.65 -5.16
C VAL A 301 -20.13 8.77 -3.70
N LEU A 302 -18.89 9.19 -3.50
CA LEU A 302 -18.43 9.68 -2.20
C LEU A 302 -17.76 11.04 -2.40
N LEU A 303 -18.39 12.10 -1.88
CA LEU A 303 -17.81 13.42 -1.75
C LEU A 303 -17.42 13.63 -0.29
N ARG A 304 -16.16 13.98 -0.01
CA ARG A 304 -15.73 14.33 1.35
C ARG A 304 -14.68 15.44 1.40
N PRO A 305 -14.71 16.30 2.44
CA PRO A 305 -13.55 17.08 2.78
C PRO A 305 -12.40 16.14 3.23
N PRO A 306 -11.14 16.53 2.97
CA PRO A 306 -9.96 15.83 3.46
C PRO A 306 -9.73 16.05 4.95
N GLY A 307 -8.71 15.34 5.46
CA GLY A 307 -7.79 15.91 6.45
C GLY A 307 -7.03 17.13 5.89
N PRO A 308 -5.71 17.30 6.13
CA PRO A 308 -5.08 18.60 5.95
C PRO A 308 -5.19 19.29 4.57
N ASN A 309 -5.23 18.61 3.40
CA ASN A 309 -4.84 19.28 2.14
C ASN A 309 -5.63 19.11 0.79
N ARG A 310 -6.59 18.18 0.55
CA ARG A 310 -7.23 17.99 -0.80
C ARG A 310 -8.68 17.46 -0.86
N TRP A 311 -9.64 18.09 -1.55
CA TRP A 311 -10.98 17.49 -1.70
C TRP A 311 -10.96 16.18 -2.49
N CYS A 312 -11.65 15.14 -2.02
CA CYS A 312 -11.78 13.86 -2.73
C CYS A 312 -13.22 13.63 -3.19
N ALA A 313 -13.39 13.38 -4.48
CA ALA A 313 -14.56 12.71 -5.04
C ALA A 313 -14.16 11.30 -5.46
N SER A 314 -14.91 10.27 -5.06
CA SER A 314 -14.73 8.91 -5.58
C SER A 314 -16.02 8.33 -6.17
N TRP A 315 -15.89 7.52 -7.22
CA TRP A 315 -17.02 6.95 -7.95
C TRP A 315 -16.76 5.49 -8.33
N SER A 316 -17.78 4.64 -8.27
CA SER A 316 -17.70 3.25 -8.74
C SER A 316 -18.99 2.74 -9.41
N ARG A 317 -18.84 1.89 -10.44
CA ARG A 317 -19.94 1.23 -11.18
C ARG A 317 -19.51 -0.10 -11.82
N PRO A 318 -20.39 -1.12 -11.91
CA PRO A 318 -20.17 -2.28 -12.74
C PRO A 318 -19.99 -1.95 -14.23
N THR A 319 -19.15 -2.74 -14.90
CA THR A 319 -18.87 -2.61 -16.33
C THR A 319 -20.03 -3.11 -17.19
N ARG A 320 -21.11 -2.32 -17.30
CA ARG A 320 -22.04 -2.40 -18.44
C ARG A 320 -21.76 -1.26 -19.42
N ARG A 321 -21.82 -1.60 -20.71
CA ARG A 321 -21.57 -0.70 -21.86
C ARG A 321 -22.65 0.39 -21.97
N SER A 322 -22.43 1.52 -21.31
CA SER A 322 -23.04 2.79 -21.66
C SER A 322 -22.01 3.89 -21.41
N ALA A 323 -21.83 4.77 -22.40
CA ALA A 323 -20.91 5.89 -22.32
C ALA A 323 -21.32 6.85 -21.19
N PRO A 324 -20.38 7.64 -20.61
CA PRO A 324 -20.74 8.74 -19.73
C PRO A 324 -21.61 9.77 -20.48
N PRO A 325 -22.41 10.59 -19.76
CA PRO A 325 -23.17 11.67 -20.37
C PRO A 325 -22.24 12.65 -21.11
N SER A 326 -22.54 12.95 -22.37
CA SER A 326 -21.82 13.98 -23.12
C SER A 326 -22.33 15.37 -22.73
N TRP A 327 -21.43 16.23 -22.28
CA TRP A 327 -21.73 17.60 -21.88
C TRP A 327 -21.84 18.52 -23.11
N PRO A 328 -22.89 19.37 -23.22
CA PRO A 328 -22.97 20.34 -24.31
C PRO A 328 -21.93 21.45 -24.13
N VAL A 329 -21.09 21.64 -25.15
CA VAL A 329 -20.09 22.72 -25.18
C VAL A 329 -20.73 23.99 -25.76
N SER A 330 -21.06 24.95 -24.89
CA SER A 330 -21.43 26.31 -25.31
C SER A 330 -20.19 27.20 -25.43
N SER A 331 -19.98 27.81 -26.61
CA SER A 331 -18.91 28.78 -26.86
C SER A 331 -19.04 30.04 -25.99
N PRO A 332 -17.93 30.69 -25.60
CA PRO A 332 -17.96 31.89 -24.77
C PRO A 332 -18.48 33.11 -25.55
N PRO A 333 -19.25 34.02 -24.91
CA PRO A 333 -19.57 35.32 -25.49
C PRO A 333 -18.34 36.23 -25.50
N SER A 334 -18.33 37.20 -26.42
CA SER A 334 -17.23 38.16 -26.60
C SER A 334 -17.10 39.16 -25.45
N SER A 335 -15.89 39.69 -25.29
CA SER A 335 -15.48 40.52 -24.17
C SER A 335 -16.20 41.86 -24.06
N ARG A 336 -16.67 42.17 -22.85
CA ARG A 336 -16.68 43.53 -22.29
C ARG A 336 -16.13 43.51 -20.87
N SER A 337 -15.39 44.55 -20.54
CA SER A 337 -14.82 44.81 -19.22
C SER A 337 -15.88 45.30 -18.24
N ASP A 338 -15.87 44.80 -17.00
CA ASP A 338 -16.22 45.60 -15.81
C ASP A 338 -15.70 44.97 -14.51
N SER A 339 -15.77 45.76 -13.43
CA SER A 339 -15.21 45.66 -12.07
C SER A 339 -14.97 44.30 -11.38
N VAL A 340 -13.98 44.29 -10.49
CA VAL A 340 -13.62 43.18 -9.59
C VAL A 340 -14.57 43.10 -8.37
N SER A 341 -15.58 42.23 -8.45
CA SER A 341 -16.28 41.63 -7.30
C SER A 341 -17.12 40.43 -7.76
N ASP A 342 -17.20 39.37 -6.94
CA ASP A 342 -17.90 38.09 -7.22
C ASP A 342 -17.46 37.35 -8.51
N ARG A 343 -16.35 36.60 -8.41
CA ARG A 343 -16.03 35.53 -9.37
C ARG A 343 -16.42 34.17 -8.80
N ARG A 344 -17.69 33.79 -8.98
CA ARG A 344 -18.08 32.37 -8.96
C ARG A 344 -17.31 31.65 -10.07
N ILE A 345 -16.30 30.87 -9.70
CA ILE A 345 -15.58 30.01 -10.65
C ILE A 345 -16.49 28.80 -10.92
N PRO A 346 -16.99 28.58 -12.15
CA PRO A 346 -17.79 27.40 -12.43
C PRO A 346 -16.92 26.15 -12.31
N LEU A 347 -17.29 25.25 -11.40
CA LEU A 347 -16.71 23.92 -11.27
C LEU A 347 -16.91 23.15 -12.59
N ARG A 348 -15.87 23.07 -13.42
CA ARG A 348 -15.78 22.12 -14.52
C ARG A 348 -15.08 20.85 -14.05
N VAL A 349 -15.87 19.80 -13.86
CA VAL A 349 -15.36 18.42 -13.70
C VAL A 349 -15.09 17.85 -15.09
N GLU A 350 -13.83 17.87 -15.53
CA GLU A 350 -13.43 17.29 -16.81
C GLU A 350 -13.20 15.78 -16.66
N VAL A 351 -14.19 14.97 -17.05
CA VAL A 351 -14.05 13.51 -17.14
C VAL A 351 -13.33 13.18 -18.44
N ARG A 352 -12.14 12.57 -18.34
CA ARG A 352 -11.40 12.04 -19.50
C ARG A 352 -11.57 10.53 -19.61
N ASP A 353 -12.08 10.08 -20.75
CA ASP A 353 -12.08 8.67 -21.10
C ASP A 353 -10.66 8.11 -21.14
N THR A 354 -10.48 6.90 -20.61
CA THR A 354 -9.32 6.04 -20.93
C THR A 354 -9.82 4.65 -21.28
N LEU A 355 -10.03 4.43 -22.58
CA LEU A 355 -10.36 3.12 -23.16
C LEU A 355 -9.34 2.79 -24.26
N ALA A 356 -8.84 1.55 -24.23
CA ALA A 356 -7.81 0.97 -25.10
C ALA A 356 -6.38 1.58 -24.88
N VAL A 357 -5.28 0.84 -25.03
CA VAL A 357 -5.05 -0.26 -25.99
C VAL A 357 -4.40 -1.50 -25.36
N THR A 358 -5.08 -2.64 -25.50
CA THR A 358 -4.43 -3.95 -25.62
C THR A 358 -4.54 -4.41 -27.09
N GLY A 359 -3.44 -4.88 -27.68
CA GLY A 359 -3.47 -5.61 -28.95
C GLY A 359 -2.50 -5.09 -30.01
N TRP A 360 -1.36 -5.77 -30.14
CA TRP A 360 -0.60 -5.84 -31.39
C TRP A 360 -0.55 -7.28 -31.85
N SER A 361 -1.39 -7.61 -32.83
CA SER A 361 -1.29 -8.83 -33.62
C SER A 361 -0.98 -8.44 -35.06
N LEU A 362 0.21 -8.81 -35.56
CA LEU A 362 0.57 -8.65 -36.97
C LEU A 362 0.97 -10.00 -37.55
N THR A 363 -0.02 -10.67 -38.14
CA THR A 363 0.20 -11.72 -39.14
C THR A 363 -0.25 -11.21 -40.49
N HIS A 364 0.69 -11.01 -41.41
CA HIS A 364 0.55 -11.28 -42.85
C HIS A 364 1.96 -11.61 -43.36
N GLY A 365 2.10 -12.72 -44.11
CA GLY A 365 3.41 -13.31 -44.39
C GLY A 365 3.76 -13.39 -45.87
N ALA A 366 4.90 -14.07 -46.13
CA ALA A 366 5.44 -14.44 -47.45
C ALA A 366 6.06 -13.25 -48.24
N ARG A 367 7.24 -13.35 -48.90
CA ARG A 367 8.00 -14.50 -49.44
C ARG A 367 9.54 -14.32 -49.38
N ARG A 368 10.24 -15.39 -49.76
CA ARG A 368 11.72 -15.60 -49.78
C ARG A 368 12.49 -14.69 -50.76
N GLY A 369 13.78 -14.43 -50.45
CA GLY A 369 14.83 -13.98 -51.38
C GLY A 369 16.23 -14.12 -50.72
N ARG A 370 17.29 -14.46 -51.48
CA ARG A 370 18.65 -14.77 -50.95
C ARG A 370 19.77 -13.92 -51.61
N HIS A 371 20.86 -13.74 -50.87
CA HIS A 371 22.28 -13.53 -51.29
C HIS A 371 22.74 -12.23 -52.01
N GLY A 372 24.00 -11.84 -51.72
CA GLY A 372 24.84 -10.85 -52.43
C GLY A 372 25.13 -9.58 -51.61
N ARG A 373 26.27 -9.38 -50.92
CA ARG A 373 27.70 -9.17 -51.30
C ARG A 373 28.10 -7.71 -51.69
N VAL A 374 28.94 -7.12 -50.84
CA VAL A 374 30.20 -6.36 -51.13
C VAL A 374 30.11 -4.88 -51.61
N LEU A 375 31.03 -4.07 -51.04
CA LEU A 375 31.35 -2.63 -51.26
C LEU A 375 32.38 -2.44 -52.42
N PRO A 376 33.05 -1.27 -52.66
CA PRO A 376 32.80 0.15 -52.31
C PRO A 376 32.82 1.06 -53.59
N ASP A 377 32.80 2.41 -53.44
CA ASP A 377 33.92 3.30 -53.88
C ASP A 377 33.63 4.83 -53.72
N ASP A 378 34.71 5.62 -53.78
CA ASP A 378 34.85 7.04 -53.39
C ASP A 378 34.40 8.10 -54.42
N ALA A 379 34.06 9.32 -53.94
CA ALA A 379 34.65 10.60 -54.38
C ALA A 379 33.97 11.84 -53.73
N GLY A 380 34.77 12.86 -53.36
CA GLY A 380 34.28 14.22 -53.01
C GLY A 380 34.25 15.17 -54.23
N PRO A 381 34.16 16.52 -54.08
CA PRO A 381 34.29 17.33 -52.84
C PRO A 381 33.18 18.40 -52.60
N ARG A 382 33.39 19.19 -51.53
CA ARG A 382 32.67 20.43 -51.08
C ARG A 382 32.93 21.63 -52.02
N PRO A 383 32.32 22.85 -51.88
CA PRO A 383 31.57 23.45 -50.74
C PRO A 383 30.22 24.12 -51.17
N ALA A 384 29.52 25.04 -50.48
CA ALA A 384 29.74 25.82 -49.23
C ALA A 384 28.43 26.30 -48.56
N GLY A 385 28.48 26.66 -47.26
CA GLY A 385 27.65 27.73 -46.66
C GLY A 385 26.35 27.35 -45.92
N GLY A 386 26.11 27.97 -44.75
CA GLY A 386 24.72 28.28 -44.30
C GLY A 386 24.10 27.55 -43.10
N ARG A 387 24.75 27.58 -41.92
CA ARG A 387 24.19 27.44 -40.54
C ARG A 387 22.95 26.55 -40.27
N ALA A 388 23.19 25.55 -39.40
CA ALA A 388 22.28 24.51 -38.91
C ALA A 388 21.00 24.94 -38.16
N THR A 389 20.03 24.04 -38.19
CA THR A 389 18.86 23.90 -37.28
C THR A 389 19.05 22.74 -36.27
N LEU A 390 18.07 22.55 -35.38
CA LEU A 390 17.97 21.51 -34.32
C LEU A 390 18.29 20.08 -34.83
N ASP A 391 18.73 19.09 -34.02
CA ASP A 391 17.94 18.45 -32.95
C ASP A 391 18.71 17.40 -32.08
N ALA A 392 18.09 16.98 -30.97
CA ALA A 392 18.12 15.70 -30.23
C ALA A 392 19.41 14.87 -29.91
N ALA A 393 19.72 14.82 -28.60
CA ALA A 393 19.83 13.62 -27.72
C ALA A 393 20.94 12.51 -27.84
N ARG A 394 21.19 11.87 -26.66
CA ARG A 394 21.97 10.63 -26.34
C ARG A 394 23.50 10.80 -26.05
N PRO A 395 24.19 9.80 -25.45
CA PRO A 395 23.95 9.23 -24.12
C PRO A 395 25.25 9.08 -23.28
N VAL A 396 25.16 8.92 -21.95
CA VAL A 396 26.34 8.63 -21.09
C VAL A 396 26.44 7.14 -20.77
N ARG A 397 27.63 6.54 -21.01
CA ARG A 397 27.99 5.18 -20.57
C ARG A 397 28.64 5.24 -19.19
N VAL A 398 28.30 4.29 -18.32
CA VAL A 398 29.08 3.99 -17.11
C VAL A 398 30.04 2.84 -17.41
N LEU A 399 31.30 3.00 -17.02
CA LEU A 399 32.36 1.98 -17.12
C LEU A 399 32.50 1.26 -15.77
N HIS A 400 32.60 -0.08 -15.81
CA HIS A 400 33.10 -0.85 -14.68
C HIS A 400 34.61 -0.63 -14.52
N ASP A 401 35.09 -0.52 -13.28
CA ASP A 401 36.47 -0.88 -12.93
C ASP A 401 36.47 -1.85 -11.74
N ARG A 402 37.36 -2.83 -11.78
CA ARG A 402 37.56 -3.85 -10.75
C ARG A 402 38.90 -3.60 -10.08
N ARG A 403 38.95 -3.51 -8.75
CA ARG A 403 40.22 -3.61 -8.01
C ARG A 403 40.20 -4.74 -7.01
N VAL A 404 41.15 -5.64 -7.22
CA VAL A 404 41.53 -6.75 -6.34
C VAL A 404 42.43 -6.20 -5.24
N LEU A 405 42.30 -6.72 -4.02
CA LEU A 405 43.33 -6.61 -2.97
C LEU A 405 43.71 -8.03 -2.50
N PRO A 406 44.99 -8.26 -2.12
CA PRO A 406 45.55 -9.60 -1.97
C PRO A 406 45.34 -10.22 -0.58
N ALA A 407 45.47 -11.54 -0.52
CA ALA A 407 45.46 -12.31 0.72
C ALA A 407 46.80 -12.20 1.48
N GLY A 408 46.72 -12.15 2.81
CA GLY A 408 47.81 -12.41 3.74
C GLY A 408 47.28 -13.36 4.81
N ALA A 409 48.01 -14.45 5.09
CA ALA A 409 47.53 -15.54 5.93
C ALA A 409 48.10 -15.46 7.35
N GLU A 410 47.32 -15.90 8.33
CA GLU A 410 47.88 -16.54 9.52
C GLU A 410 46.92 -17.62 10.05
N ARG A 411 47.46 -18.82 10.26
CA ARG A 411 46.82 -19.93 10.98
C ARG A 411 47.35 -19.92 12.41
N VAL A 412 46.49 -20.08 13.40
CA VAL A 412 46.83 -20.82 14.62
C VAL A 412 45.69 -21.80 14.92
N ASP A 413 46.06 -22.99 15.36
CA ASP A 413 45.18 -24.15 15.51
C ASP A 413 44.55 -24.27 16.91
N ARG A 414 43.67 -25.24 17.07
CA ARG A 414 42.90 -25.59 18.27
C ARG A 414 43.76 -26.14 19.40
N ASP A 415 43.35 -25.92 20.65
CA ASP A 415 42.94 -26.95 21.63
C ASP A 415 43.18 -26.55 23.10
N ARG A 416 42.37 -27.16 23.99
CA ARG A 416 42.39 -27.11 25.46
C ARG A 416 41.83 -25.81 26.09
N ALA A 417 41.15 -25.84 27.24
CA ALA A 417 40.91 -26.95 28.17
C ALA A 417 39.49 -26.92 28.77
N ARG A 418 39.01 -28.11 29.16
CA ARG A 418 37.89 -28.27 30.11
C ARG A 418 38.34 -27.76 31.48
N HIS A 419 37.46 -27.10 32.24
CA HIS A 419 37.25 -27.38 33.67
C HIS A 419 35.90 -26.81 34.11
N ALA A 420 35.17 -27.57 34.91
CA ALA A 420 33.95 -27.14 35.57
C ALA A 420 34.25 -26.79 37.03
N VAL A 421 33.71 -25.69 37.54
CA VAL A 421 33.30 -25.53 38.95
C VAL A 421 32.07 -24.61 38.98
N ASP A 422 31.06 -25.07 39.72
CA ASP A 422 29.81 -24.41 40.10
C ASP A 422 29.78 -24.36 41.65
N PRO A 423 28.83 -23.70 42.33
CA PRO A 423 28.47 -22.27 42.34
C PRO A 423 28.91 -21.57 43.65
N ARG A 424 28.76 -20.23 43.72
CA ARG A 424 28.29 -19.49 44.91
C ARG A 424 27.56 -18.22 44.50
#